data_AF-A0AAV8YWZ2-F1
#
_entry.id   AF-A0AAV8YWZ2-F1
#
_cell.length_a   1.000
_cell.length_b   1.000
_cell.length_c   1.000
_cell.angle_alpha   90.00
_cell.angle_beta   90.00
_cell.angle_gamma   90.00
#
_symmetry.space_group_name_H-M   'P 1'
#
loop_
_entity.id
_entity.type
_entity.pdbx_description
1 polymer ?
#
loop_
_entity_poly.entity_id
_entity_poly.type
_entity_poly.pdbx_seq_one_letter_code
_entity_poly.pdbx_strand_id
1 'polypeptide(L)'
;MVEETLLHVFPPGSYSYVDPRFKIRTVEYVADRNGFHPILNEPAPELPSDTPVVAAAKERHLRKFAAIADAHRAGPGEAVVPADTRAVQFAKNKHLSLYQQIAEEHARLAAEADALRRAEEEAASARNSLEHR
;
A
#
# COMPACT_ATOMS: atom_id res chain seq x y z
N MET A 1 10.96 22.54 36.65
CA MET A 1 11.42 21.20 36.27
C MET A 1 11.40 21.14 34.75
N VAL A 2 12.55 21.42 34.14
CA VAL A 2 12.75 21.23 32.71
C VAL A 2 13.29 19.82 32.55
N GLU A 3 12.45 18.91 32.05
CA GLU A 3 12.87 17.58 31.61
C GLU A 3 13.78 17.77 30.41
N GLU A 4 15.09 17.80 30.66
CA GLU A 4 16.11 17.69 29.65
C GLU A 4 15.95 16.31 29.02
N THR A 5 15.28 16.23 27.88
CA THR A 5 15.28 15.05 27.03
C THR A 5 16.72 14.78 26.64
N LEU A 6 17.39 13.97 27.44
CA LEU A 6 18.69 13.38 27.15
C LEU A 6 18.50 12.63 25.83
N LEU A 7 18.86 13.30 24.73
CA LEU A 7 19.14 12.65 23.46
C LEU A 7 20.08 11.51 23.82
N HIS A 8 19.56 10.29 23.82
CA HIS A 8 20.37 9.10 24.01
C HIS A 8 21.24 9.01 22.76
N VAL A 9 22.38 9.73 22.81
CA VAL A 9 23.42 9.64 21.81
C VAL A 9 23.97 8.23 21.99
N PHE A 10 23.49 7.31 21.17
CA PHE A 10 24.13 6.00 21.05
C PHE A 10 25.61 6.25 20.74
N PRO A 11 26.55 5.57 21.43
CA PRO A 11 27.96 5.71 21.11
C PRO A 11 28.15 5.39 19.63
N PRO A 12 28.93 6.19 18.89
CA PRO A 12 29.11 5.98 17.46
C PRO A 12 29.67 4.58 17.23
N GLY A 13 29.06 3.86 16.29
CA GLY A 13 29.59 2.60 15.81
C GLY A 13 30.78 2.87 14.89
N SER A 14 31.67 1.89 14.78
CA SER A 14 32.75 1.94 13.80
C SER A 14 32.91 0.62 13.09
N TYR A 15 33.17 0.64 11.78
CA TYR A 15 33.64 -0.52 11.05
C TYR A 15 34.78 -0.14 10.12
N SER A 16 35.61 -1.12 9.76
CA SER A 16 36.73 -0.93 8.84
C SER A 16 36.78 -2.03 7.79
N TYR A 17 37.20 -1.68 6.57
CA TYR A 17 37.40 -2.63 5.47
C TYR A 17 38.61 -2.24 4.63
N VAL A 18 39.11 -3.19 3.82
CA VAL A 18 40.19 -2.94 2.85
C VAL A 18 39.56 -2.68 1.49
N ASP A 19 39.87 -1.54 0.88
CA ASP A 19 39.33 -1.15 -0.43
C ASP A 19 40.10 -1.83 -1.60
N PRO A 20 39.61 -1.73 -2.85
CA PRO A 20 40.30 -2.29 -4.03
C PRO A 20 41.70 -1.70 -4.31
N ARG A 21 42.08 -0.62 -3.62
CA ARG A 21 43.41 0.00 -3.68
C ARG A 21 44.30 -0.46 -2.51
N PHE A 22 43.87 -1.48 -1.76
CA PHE A 22 44.54 -2.03 -0.58
C PHE A 22 44.72 -1.03 0.58
N LYS A 23 43.82 -0.04 0.70
CA LYS A 23 43.80 0.89 1.83
C LYS A 23 42.75 0.49 2.87
N ILE A 24 43.05 0.72 4.14
CA ILE A 24 42.07 0.60 5.22
C ILE A 24 41.17 1.83 5.21
N ARG A 25 39.86 1.60 5.06
CA ARG A 25 38.83 2.63 5.19
C ARG A 25 38.05 2.37 6.46
N THR A 26 37.96 3.38 7.30
CA THR A 26 37.25 3.35 8.58
C THR A 26 36.08 4.30 8.50
N VAL A 27 34.91 3.79 8.86
CA VAL A 27 33.67 4.56 8.92
C VAL A 27 33.21 4.58 10.37
N GLU A 28 33.21 5.78 10.94
CA GLU A 28 32.48 6.06 12.17
C GLU A 28 31.06 6.46 11.79
N TYR A 29 30.06 6.09 12.57
CA TYR A 29 28.69 6.45 12.25
C TYR A 29 27.80 6.60 13.47
N VAL A 30 26.78 7.43 13.30
CA VAL A 30 25.62 7.51 14.20
C VAL A 30 24.39 7.04 13.42
N ALA A 31 23.62 6.14 14.00
CA ALA A 31 22.34 5.70 13.45
C ALA A 31 21.21 6.24 14.35
N ASP A 32 20.37 7.12 13.79
CA ASP A 32 19.26 7.75 14.50
C ASP A 32 17.95 7.62 13.70
N ARG A 33 16.89 8.32 14.15
CA ARG A 33 15.58 8.30 13.48
C ARG A 33 15.59 8.91 12.08
N ASN A 34 16.55 9.78 11.79
CA ASN A 34 16.71 10.46 10.52
C ASN A 34 17.61 9.69 9.55
N GLY A 35 18.23 8.59 10.00
CA GLY A 35 18.92 7.63 9.16
C GLY A 35 20.35 7.35 9.62
N PHE A 36 21.19 7.02 8.64
CA PHE A 36 22.59 6.67 8.83
C PHE A 36 23.49 7.85 8.50
N HIS A 37 24.32 8.26 9.46
CA HIS A 37 25.20 9.43 9.33
C HIS A 37 26.67 8.98 9.42
N PRO A 38 27.31 8.65 8.28
CA PRO A 38 28.70 8.21 8.26
C PRO A 38 29.68 9.38 8.27
N ILE A 39 30.76 9.22 9.04
CA ILE A 39 31.96 10.04 9.04
C ILE A 39 33.08 9.16 8.47
N LEU A 40 33.60 9.55 7.32
CA LEU A 40 34.62 8.79 6.59
C LEU A 40 36.01 9.32 6.93
N ASN A 41 36.96 8.42 7.18
CA ASN A 41 38.37 8.78 7.35
C ASN A 41 39.03 9.30 6.05
N GLU A 42 38.53 8.88 4.89
CA GLU A 42 38.93 9.34 3.57
C GLU A 42 37.70 9.77 2.76
N PRO A 43 37.79 10.79 1.89
CA PRO A 43 36.66 11.25 1.08
C PRO A 43 36.07 10.12 0.24
N ALA A 44 34.75 10.11 0.12
CA ALA A 44 34.06 9.13 -0.72
C ALA A 44 34.65 9.15 -2.14
N PRO A 45 34.80 7.98 -2.78
CA PRO A 45 35.26 7.93 -4.16
C PRO A 45 34.30 8.73 -5.05
N GLU A 46 34.85 9.45 -6.02
CA GLU A 46 34.02 10.13 -7.01
C GLU A 46 33.14 9.13 -7.73
N LEU A 47 31.86 9.46 -7.86
CA LEU A 47 30.94 8.66 -8.66
C LEU A 47 31.38 8.73 -10.12
N PRO A 48 31.31 7.62 -10.87
CA PRO A 48 31.63 7.63 -12.29
C PRO A 48 30.69 8.60 -13.02
N SER A 49 31.26 9.45 -13.88
CA SER A 49 30.47 10.26 -14.80
C SER A 49 29.78 9.37 -15.83
N ASP A 50 28.58 9.74 -16.25
CA ASP A 50 27.84 9.00 -17.26
C ASP A 50 28.64 8.98 -18.56
N THR A 51 28.80 7.78 -19.14
CA THR A 51 29.28 7.68 -20.52
C THR A 51 28.26 8.30 -21.47
N PRO A 52 28.66 8.74 -22.68
CA PRO A 52 27.72 9.31 -23.66
C PRO A 52 26.52 8.39 -23.96
N VAL A 53 26.74 7.07 -23.93
CA VAL A 53 25.68 6.06 -24.15
C VAL A 53 24.69 6.03 -22.98
N VAL A 54 25.18 6.07 -21.75
CA VAL A 54 24.33 6.10 -20.54
C VAL A 54 23.54 7.40 -20.49
N ALA A 55 24.18 8.54 -20.76
CA ALA A 55 23.52 9.84 -20.82
C ALA A 55 22.39 9.86 -21.87
N ALA A 56 22.67 9.39 -23.09
CA ALA A 56 21.65 9.28 -24.15
C ALA A 56 20.52 8.31 -23.78
N ALA A 57 20.81 7.22 -23.06
CA ALA A 57 19.79 6.30 -22.57
C ALA A 57 18.89 6.94 -21.51
N LYS A 58 19.47 7.69 -20.56
CA LYS A 58 18.72 8.47 -19.57
C LYS A 58 17.81 9.50 -20.24
N GLU A 59 18.33 10.26 -21.20
CA GLU A 59 17.54 11.26 -21.93
C GLU A 59 16.37 10.62 -22.68
N ARG A 60 16.62 9.51 -23.41
CA ARG A 60 15.56 8.74 -24.07
C ARG A 60 14.49 8.26 -23.09
N HIS A 61 14.89 7.79 -21.92
CA HIS A 61 13.96 7.35 -20.89
C HIS A 61 13.12 8.52 -20.37
N LEU A 62 13.76 9.64 -20.03
CA LEU A 62 13.09 10.84 -19.55
C LEU A 62 12.07 11.39 -20.55
N ARG A 63 12.39 11.41 -21.85
CA ARG A 63 11.46 11.81 -22.90
C ARG A 63 10.22 10.91 -22.95
N LYS A 64 10.39 9.59 -22.85
CA LYS A 64 9.27 8.63 -22.82
C LYS A 64 8.42 8.79 -21.56
N PHE A 65 9.08 8.95 -20.41
CA PHE A 65 8.39 9.15 -19.14
C PHE A 65 7.55 10.43 -19.18
N ALA A 66 8.11 11.54 -19.67
CA ALA A 66 7.39 12.79 -19.84
C ALA A 66 6.18 12.64 -20.77
N ALA A 67 6.33 11.97 -21.92
CA ALA A 67 5.22 11.73 -22.84
C ALA A 67 4.08 10.90 -22.20
N ILE A 68 4.41 9.89 -21.41
CA ILE A 68 3.40 9.10 -20.67
C ILE A 68 2.73 9.96 -19.59
N ALA A 69 3.51 10.76 -18.85
CA ALA A 69 2.99 11.65 -17.83
C ALA A 69 2.04 12.70 -18.42
N ASP A 70 2.37 13.26 -19.59
CA ASP A 70 1.52 14.20 -20.32
C ASP A 70 0.25 13.52 -20.85
N ALA A 71 0.36 12.31 -21.41
CA ALA A 71 -0.79 11.52 -21.84
C ALA A 71 -1.74 11.15 -20.70
N HIS A 72 -1.21 10.94 -19.49
CA HIS A 72 -2.03 10.72 -18.30
C HIS A 72 -2.60 12.02 -17.71
N ARG A 73 -1.92 13.16 -17.90
CA ARG A 73 -2.36 14.48 -17.41
C ARG A 73 -3.45 15.10 -18.30
N ALA A 74 -3.33 14.96 -19.62
CA ALA A 74 -4.41 15.25 -20.54
C ALA A 74 -5.51 14.22 -20.25
N GLY A 75 -6.47 14.62 -19.39
CA GLY A 75 -7.53 13.75 -18.87
C GLY A 75 -8.14 12.87 -19.95
N PRO A 76 -8.60 11.66 -19.58
CA PRO A 76 -8.61 10.47 -20.41
C PRO A 76 -8.96 10.84 -21.85
N GLY A 77 -7.94 11.04 -22.69
CA GLY A 77 -8.11 11.03 -24.12
C GLY A 77 -8.63 9.63 -24.40
N GLU A 78 -9.95 9.53 -24.57
CA GLU A 78 -10.79 8.32 -24.58
C GLU A 78 -9.89 7.09 -24.60
N ALA A 79 -9.51 6.61 -23.41
CA ALA A 79 -8.69 5.42 -23.34
C ALA A 79 -9.45 4.41 -24.19
N VAL A 80 -8.87 4.00 -25.32
CA VAL A 80 -9.50 3.05 -26.23
C VAL A 80 -9.46 1.72 -25.51
N VAL A 81 -10.33 1.61 -24.51
CA VAL A 81 -10.60 0.39 -23.80
C VAL A 81 -11.23 -0.52 -24.84
N PRO A 82 -10.72 -1.73 -25.01
CA PRO A 82 -11.38 -2.69 -25.88
C PRO A 82 -12.85 -2.77 -25.49
N ALA A 83 -13.74 -2.48 -26.44
CA ALA A 83 -15.16 -2.68 -26.21
C ALA A 83 -15.36 -4.13 -25.76
N ASP A 84 -16.12 -4.33 -24.68
CA ASP A 84 -16.35 -5.67 -24.15
C ASP A 84 -16.86 -6.58 -25.28
N THR A 85 -16.27 -7.76 -25.39
CA THR A 85 -16.78 -8.77 -26.31
C THR A 85 -18.19 -9.20 -25.89
N ARG A 86 -18.99 -9.74 -26.82
CA ARG A 86 -20.34 -10.24 -26.52
C ARG A 86 -20.35 -11.23 -25.36
N ALA A 87 -19.31 -12.06 -25.23
CA ALA A 87 -19.16 -13.01 -24.13
C ALA A 87 -18.95 -12.31 -22.78
N VAL A 88 -18.12 -11.26 -22.74
CA VAL A 88 -17.87 -10.48 -21.52
C VAL A 88 -19.13 -9.72 -21.10
N GLN A 89 -19.85 -9.09 -22.04
CA GLN A 89 -21.12 -8.43 -21.76
C GLN A 89 -22.15 -9.41 -21.20
N PHE A 90 -22.28 -10.59 -21.81
CA PHE A 90 -23.17 -11.64 -21.30
C PHE A 90 -22.78 -12.09 -19.89
N ALA A 91 -21.49 -12.30 -19.62
CA ALA A 91 -21.01 -12.70 -18.30
C ALA A 91 -21.31 -11.64 -17.23
N LYS A 92 -21.12 -10.36 -17.54
CA LYS A 92 -21.48 -9.24 -16.65
C LYS A 92 -22.97 -9.22 -16.33
N ASN A 93 -23.81 -9.32 -17.36
CA ASN A 93 -25.27 -9.32 -17.20
C ASN A 93 -25.75 -10.52 -16.39
N LYS A 94 -25.20 -11.71 -16.68
CA LYS A 94 -25.50 -12.93 -15.92
C LYS A 94 -25.09 -12.77 -14.45
N HIS A 95 -23.89 -12.24 -14.19
CA HIS A 95 -23.42 -12.03 -12.84
C HIS A 95 -24.32 -11.04 -12.07
N LEU A 96 -24.68 -9.92 -12.69
CA LEU A 96 -25.57 -8.94 -12.09
C LEU A 96 -26.93 -9.55 -11.72
N SER A 97 -27.50 -10.36 -12.61
CA SER A 97 -28.76 -11.05 -12.35
C SER A 97 -28.65 -12.03 -11.17
N LEU A 98 -27.57 -12.81 -11.09
CA LEU A 98 -27.35 -13.74 -9.97
C LEU A 98 -27.13 -12.98 -8.66
N TYR A 99 -26.40 -11.88 -8.68
CA TYR A 99 -26.20 -11.04 -7.51
C TYR A 99 -27.53 -10.50 -6.96
N GLN A 100 -28.40 -10.01 -7.85
CA GLN A 100 -29.75 -9.54 -7.48
C GLN A 100 -30.58 -10.66 -6.86
N GLN A 101 -30.58 -11.86 -7.46
CA GLN A 101 -31.31 -13.01 -6.91
C GLN A 101 -30.84 -13.37 -5.50
N ILE A 102 -29.52 -13.43 -5.28
CA ILE A 102 -28.96 -13.73 -3.96
C ILE A 102 -29.32 -12.63 -2.96
N ALA A 103 -29.26 -11.36 -3.35
CA ALA A 103 -29.63 -10.24 -2.48
C ALA A 103 -31.11 -10.33 -2.05
N GLU A 104 -32.02 -10.67 -2.97
CA GLU A 104 -33.44 -10.87 -2.68
C GLU A 104 -33.68 -12.07 -1.75
N GLU A 105 -33.00 -13.20 -2.00
CA GLU A 105 -33.09 -14.37 -1.13
C GLU A 105 -32.62 -14.05 0.28
N HIS A 106 -31.48 -13.37 0.42
CA HIS A 106 -30.94 -12.96 1.70
C HIS A 106 -31.88 -11.98 2.42
N ALA A 107 -32.54 -11.07 1.70
CA ALA A 107 -33.55 -10.18 2.27
C ALA A 107 -34.75 -10.97 2.83
N ARG A 108 -35.21 -12.01 2.10
CA ARG A 108 -36.29 -12.89 2.57
C ARG A 108 -35.89 -13.67 3.82
N LEU A 109 -34.73 -14.30 3.81
CA LEU A 109 -34.22 -15.06 4.96
C LEU A 109 -34.03 -14.18 6.19
N ALA A 110 -33.55 -12.94 6.02
CA ALA A 110 -33.43 -11.99 7.11
C ALA A 110 -34.79 -11.64 7.72
N ALA A 111 -35.81 -11.39 6.89
CA ALA A 111 -37.16 -11.10 7.36
C ALA A 111 -37.80 -12.28 8.11
N GLU A 112 -37.57 -13.52 7.65
CA GLU A 112 -38.04 -14.74 8.31
C GLU A 112 -37.34 -14.93 9.67
N ALA A 113 -36.03 -14.77 9.72
CA ALA A 113 -35.26 -14.86 10.97
C ALA A 113 -35.69 -13.79 11.99
N ASP A 114 -36.00 -12.57 11.54
CA ASP A 114 -36.53 -11.51 12.38
C ASP A 114 -37.91 -11.84 12.95
N ALA A 115 -38.79 -12.42 12.13
CA ALA A 115 -40.12 -12.85 12.56
C ALA A 115 -40.06 -13.99 13.57
N LEU A 116 -39.20 -14.98 13.33
CA LEU A 116 -39.01 -16.11 14.24
C LEU A 116 -38.46 -15.63 15.59
N ARG A 117 -37.43 -14.78 15.58
CA ARG A 117 -36.87 -14.19 16.79
C ARG A 117 -37.92 -13.44 17.61
N ARG A 118 -38.77 -12.62 16.97
CA ARG A 118 -39.88 -11.93 17.67
C ARG A 118 -40.88 -12.91 18.29
N ALA A 119 -41.26 -13.96 17.57
CA ALA A 119 -42.18 -14.97 18.09
C ALA A 119 -41.58 -15.74 19.29
N GLU A 120 -40.28 -16.03 19.26
CA GLU A 120 -39.56 -16.64 20.38
C GLU A 120 -39.50 -15.70 21.60
N GLU A 121 -39.20 -14.41 21.40
CA GLU A 121 -39.20 -13.39 22.45
C GLU A 121 -40.60 -13.23 23.08
N GLU A 122 -41.65 -13.20 22.27
CA GLU A 122 -43.05 -13.17 22.74
C GLU A 122 -43.39 -14.43 23.56
N ALA A 123 -43.02 -15.62 23.08
CA ALA A 123 -43.24 -16.88 23.79
C ALA A 123 -42.46 -16.95 25.11
N ALA A 124 -41.23 -16.45 25.14
CA ALA A 124 -40.41 -16.38 26.36
C ALA A 124 -41.00 -15.39 27.37
N SER A 125 -41.46 -14.22 26.93
CA SER A 125 -42.13 -13.23 27.80
C SER A 125 -43.45 -13.77 28.37
N ALA A 126 -44.23 -14.49 27.56
CA ALA A 126 -45.46 -15.14 28.02
C ALA A 126 -45.18 -16.22 29.08
N ARG A 127 -44.12 -17.03 28.90
CA ARG A 127 -43.70 -18.03 29.90
C ARG A 127 -43.24 -17.38 31.21
N ASN A 128 -42.39 -16.35 31.16
CA ASN A 128 -41.91 -15.65 32.36
C ASN A 128 -43.06 -14.98 33.15
N SER A 129 -44.06 -14.44 32.45
CA SER A 129 -45.25 -13.83 33.07
C SER A 129 -46.17 -14.84 33.77
N LEU A 130 -46.09 -16.13 33.42
CA LEU A 130 -46.84 -17.21 34.06
C LEU A 130 -46.12 -17.76 35.32
N GLU A 131 -44.80 -17.61 35.41
CA GLU A 131 -44.00 -18.07 36.57
C GLU A 131 -43.99 -17.07 37.75
N HIS A 132 -44.30 -15.80 37.52
CA HIS A 132 -44.29 -14.73 38.54
C HIS A 132 -45.69 -14.37 39.09
N ARG A 133 -46.67 -15.27 38.99
CA ARG A 133 -48.06 -15.05 39.44
C ARG A 133 -48.47 -16.08 40.50
#